data_AF-A0A147K1C4-F1
#
_entry.id   AF-A0A147K1C4-F1
#
_cell.length_a   1.000
_cell.length_b   1.000
_cell.length_c   1.000
_cell.angle_alpha   90.00
_cell.angle_beta   90.00
_cell.angle_gamma   90.00
#
_symmetry.space_group_name_H-M   'P 1'
#
loop_
_entity.id
_entity.type
_entity.pdbx_description
1 polymer ?
#
loop_
_entity_poly.entity_id
_entity_poly.type
_entity_poly.pdbx_seq_one_letter_code
_entity_poly.pdbx_strand_id
1 'polypeptide(L)'
;MDEITLTLLAAKLLEVCDLHPGNSIYSIISELDRKPAQFHRIFSNTLANHPVIIEAATDILGNEEIKKREFDTLRRKYEAKISSMEERYLNAKKLSLPDARILKNKVYCYRRILEDMEYFIKSLEEIKPFTGEKVLDIKTDKLAAYLSLLSHVYLISYNYPPQPFFPYSAIACQHIEFWKKVNYFDFKLIFSGEDMDRTTQFRKSISQNKKAWSKEVDPNIEEDPTIRKRMEENFGRPFNPYGMIKAMIERCGELAPGINYEAVQRTIRDYLWNLGCRQIVHSDRERWFLINLENEIEKTIIEML
;
A
#
# COMPACT_ATOMS: atom_id res chain seq x y z
N MET A 1 -5.87 9.95 8.09
CA MET A 1 -4.42 9.72 7.85
C MET A 1 -3.96 10.39 6.57
N ASP A 2 -2.94 11.20 6.68
CA ASP A 2 -2.24 11.76 5.53
C ASP A 2 -1.24 10.76 4.95
N GLU A 3 -0.71 11.07 3.77
CA GLU A 3 0.24 10.24 3.03
C GLU A 3 1.51 9.94 3.84
N ILE A 4 2.00 10.89 4.63
CA ILE A 4 3.20 10.73 5.45
C ILE A 4 2.97 9.69 6.53
N THR A 5 1.80 9.73 7.18
CA THR A 5 1.40 8.72 8.16
C THR A 5 1.26 7.35 7.50
N LEU A 6 0.64 7.27 6.32
CA LEU A 6 0.50 6.00 5.58
C LEU A 6 1.88 5.43 5.20
N THR A 7 2.83 6.28 4.80
CA THR A 7 4.20 5.87 4.47
C THR A 7 4.96 5.34 5.69
N LEU A 8 4.80 6.02 6.83
CA LEU A 8 5.36 5.56 8.10
C LEU A 8 4.83 4.16 8.45
N LEU A 9 3.51 3.97 8.40
CA LEU A 9 2.89 2.67 8.68
C LEU A 9 3.34 1.60 7.69
N ALA A 10 3.51 1.95 6.41
CA ALA A 10 4.09 1.05 5.40
C ALA A 10 5.53 0.64 5.75
N ALA A 11 6.37 1.57 6.20
CA ALA A 11 7.73 1.27 6.64
C ALA A 11 7.75 0.29 7.82
N LYS A 12 6.88 0.50 8.82
CA LYS A 12 6.73 -0.41 9.96
C LYS A 12 6.21 -1.80 9.54
N LEU A 13 5.28 -1.87 8.59
CA LEU A 13 4.79 -3.13 8.02
C LEU A 13 5.87 -3.92 7.29
N LEU A 14 6.77 -3.22 6.58
CA LEU A 14 7.94 -3.84 5.95
C LEU A 14 8.90 -4.41 7.01
N GLU A 15 9.19 -3.66 8.08
CA GLU A 15 10.07 -4.11 9.16
C GLU A 15 9.55 -5.37 9.87
N VAL A 16 8.24 -5.47 10.14
CA VAL A 16 7.71 -6.67 10.81
C VAL A 16 7.77 -7.92 9.92
N CYS A 17 7.85 -7.74 8.60
CA CYS A 17 8.07 -8.80 7.62
C CYS A 17 9.55 -9.01 7.26
N ASP A 18 10.48 -8.38 7.99
CA ASP A 18 11.93 -8.37 7.74
C ASP A 18 12.32 -7.90 6.31
N LEU A 19 11.52 -6.99 5.75
CA LEU A 19 11.78 -6.34 4.47
C LEU A 19 12.40 -4.96 4.67
N HIS A 20 13.12 -4.49 3.64
CA HIS A 20 13.83 -3.20 3.72
C HIS A 20 12.84 -2.02 3.77
N PRO A 21 12.89 -1.13 4.78
CA PRO A 21 11.92 -0.05 4.99
C PRO A 21 11.96 1.02 3.90
N GLY A 22 13.07 1.14 3.15
CA GLY A 22 13.15 2.04 1.99
C GLY A 22 12.21 1.71 0.84
N ASN A 23 11.59 0.52 0.84
CA ASN A 23 10.46 0.24 -0.06
C ASN A 23 9.15 0.92 0.38
N SER A 24 9.10 1.61 1.52
CA SER A 24 7.89 2.34 1.94
C SER A 24 7.47 3.44 0.97
N ILE A 25 8.41 3.93 0.14
CA ILE A 25 8.13 4.89 -0.93
C ILE A 25 7.01 4.43 -1.88
N TYR A 26 6.86 3.12 -2.12
CA TYR A 26 5.82 2.59 -3.01
C TYR A 26 4.41 2.86 -2.47
N SER A 27 4.24 3.05 -1.16
CA SER A 27 2.94 3.45 -0.58
C SER A 27 2.51 4.86 -0.97
N ILE A 28 3.44 5.78 -1.21
CA ILE A 28 3.13 7.16 -1.61
C ILE A 28 2.71 7.22 -3.08
N ILE A 29 3.15 6.25 -3.89
CA ILE A 29 2.82 6.19 -5.32
C ILE A 29 1.31 6.11 -5.53
N SER A 30 0.52 5.64 -4.56
CA SER A 30 -0.94 5.69 -4.62
C SER A 30 -1.51 7.10 -4.77
N GLU A 31 -0.76 8.14 -4.39
CA GLU A 31 -1.10 9.56 -4.55
C GLU A 31 -0.58 10.16 -5.89
N LEU A 32 -0.20 9.31 -6.86
CA LEU A 32 0.15 9.74 -8.22
C LEU A 32 -0.96 10.61 -8.84
N ASP A 33 -0.64 11.54 -9.75
CA ASP A 33 -1.62 12.48 -10.33
C ASP A 33 -2.23 13.43 -9.28
N ARG A 34 -1.33 14.09 -8.53
CA ARG A 34 -1.70 15.10 -7.54
C ARG A 34 -2.34 16.33 -8.18
N LYS A 35 -2.09 16.58 -9.48
CA LYS A 35 -2.63 17.73 -10.24
C LYS A 35 -3.01 17.35 -11.70
N PRO A 36 -4.31 17.21 -12.05
CA PRO A 36 -5.51 17.29 -11.20
C PRO A 36 -5.90 15.93 -10.58
N ALA A 37 -6.33 15.96 -9.31
CA ALA A 37 -6.64 14.78 -8.48
C ALA A 37 -7.86 13.92 -8.89
N GLN A 38 -8.35 14.01 -10.14
CA GLN A 38 -9.69 13.53 -10.49
C GLN A 38 -9.80 12.01 -10.66
N PHE A 39 -8.72 11.31 -11.06
CA PHE A 39 -8.82 9.90 -11.45
C PHE A 39 -7.83 8.95 -10.78
N HIS A 40 -6.84 9.45 -10.03
CA HIS A 40 -5.83 8.56 -9.46
C HIS A 40 -6.40 7.61 -8.43
N ARG A 41 -7.24 8.06 -7.50
CA ARG A 41 -7.74 7.17 -6.43
C ARG A 41 -8.50 5.97 -6.96
N ILE A 42 -9.21 6.12 -8.08
CA ILE A 42 -9.89 4.99 -8.73
C ILE A 42 -8.85 4.08 -9.42
N PHE A 43 -7.82 4.65 -10.01
CA PHE A 43 -6.77 3.89 -10.69
C PHE A 43 -5.81 3.19 -9.71
N SER A 44 -5.16 3.94 -8.81
CA SER A 44 -4.12 3.49 -7.91
C SER A 44 -4.64 2.66 -6.75
N ASN A 45 -5.84 2.91 -6.24
CA ASN A 45 -6.41 2.06 -5.18
C ASN A 45 -7.05 0.78 -5.72
N THR A 46 -7.08 0.59 -7.05
CA THR A 46 -7.56 -0.64 -7.67
C THR A 46 -6.43 -1.65 -7.79
N LEU A 47 -6.55 -2.78 -7.09
CA LEU A 47 -5.48 -3.78 -6.98
C LEU A 47 -5.09 -4.40 -8.33
N ALA A 48 -6.03 -4.47 -9.27
CA ALA A 48 -5.77 -4.95 -10.64
C ALA A 48 -4.76 -4.06 -11.41
N ASN A 49 -4.57 -2.80 -10.99
CA ASN A 49 -3.60 -1.87 -11.60
C ASN A 49 -2.25 -1.85 -10.87
N HIS A 50 -2.15 -2.39 -9.66
CA HIS A 50 -0.88 -2.40 -8.91
C HIS A 50 0.27 -3.04 -9.69
N PRO A 51 0.08 -4.15 -10.46
CA PRO A 51 1.20 -4.72 -11.21
C PRO A 51 1.87 -3.78 -12.19
N VAL A 52 1.08 -2.98 -12.92
CA VAL A 52 1.62 -2.01 -13.88
C VAL A 52 2.22 -0.79 -13.18
N ILE A 53 1.65 -0.36 -12.05
CA ILE A 53 2.21 0.72 -11.21
C ILE A 53 3.59 0.30 -10.70
N ILE A 54 3.70 -0.91 -10.14
CA ILE A 54 4.94 -1.40 -9.53
C ILE A 54 5.99 -1.69 -10.59
N GLU A 55 5.62 -2.23 -11.75
CA GLU A 55 6.55 -2.39 -12.87
C GLU A 55 7.19 -1.04 -13.26
N ALA A 56 6.38 -0.01 -13.48
CA ALA A 56 6.89 1.32 -13.81
C ALA A 56 7.71 1.93 -12.65
N ALA A 57 7.21 1.80 -11.41
CA ALA A 57 7.86 2.36 -10.24
C ALA A 57 9.23 1.74 -9.97
N THR A 58 9.34 0.41 -9.98
CA THR A 58 10.60 -0.31 -9.75
C THR A 58 11.63 -0.03 -10.83
N ASP A 59 11.20 0.09 -12.10
CA ASP A 59 12.05 0.49 -13.21
C ASP A 59 12.61 1.91 -12.99
N ILE A 60 11.75 2.89 -12.66
CA ILE A 60 12.17 4.28 -12.42
C ILE A 60 13.06 4.39 -11.17
N LEU A 61 12.63 3.81 -10.04
CA LEU A 61 13.32 3.89 -8.76
C LEU A 61 14.66 3.14 -8.72
N GLY A 62 14.87 2.20 -9.64
CA GLY A 62 16.14 1.47 -9.79
C GLY A 62 17.27 2.29 -10.43
N ASN A 63 17.02 3.54 -10.85
CA ASN A 63 17.99 4.38 -11.51
C ASN A 63 18.88 5.15 -10.53
N GLU A 64 20.16 5.32 -10.87
CA GLU A 64 21.13 6.08 -10.06
C GLU A 64 20.76 7.57 -9.94
N GLU A 65 20.08 8.12 -10.95
CA GLU A 65 19.57 9.49 -10.95
C GLU A 65 18.63 9.76 -9.76
N ILE A 66 17.92 8.74 -9.26
CA ILE A 66 17.07 8.86 -8.05
C ILE A 66 17.91 9.08 -6.79
N LYS A 67 19.03 8.36 -6.67
CA LYS A 67 19.98 8.52 -5.55
C LYS A 67 20.67 9.87 -5.61
N LYS A 68 20.99 10.36 -6.81
CA LYS A 68 21.62 11.66 -7.05
C LYS A 68 20.64 12.85 -7.05
N ARG A 69 19.33 12.60 -6.96
CA ARG A 69 18.27 13.62 -7.05
C ARG A 69 18.28 14.39 -8.39
N GLU A 70 18.69 13.73 -9.48
CA GLU A 70 18.78 14.30 -10.83
C GLU A 70 17.49 14.06 -11.64
N PHE A 71 16.36 14.62 -11.16
CA PHE A 71 15.04 14.30 -11.70
C PHE A 71 14.82 14.75 -13.16
N ASP A 72 15.42 15.87 -13.59
CA ASP A 72 15.35 16.31 -15.00
C ASP A 72 16.11 15.40 -15.95
N THR A 73 17.24 14.84 -15.50
CA THR A 73 18.00 13.84 -16.26
C THR A 73 17.20 12.55 -16.37
N LEU A 74 16.60 12.12 -15.26
CA LEU A 74 15.71 10.96 -15.23
C LEU A 74 14.51 11.13 -16.17
N ARG A 75 13.83 12.29 -16.13
CA ARG A 75 12.70 12.59 -17.03
C ARG A 75 13.10 12.44 -18.51
N ARG A 76 14.19 13.09 -18.91
CA ARG A 76 14.74 13.01 -20.28
C ARG A 76 15.10 11.59 -20.71
N LYS A 77 15.68 10.79 -19.80
CA LYS A 77 16.03 9.38 -20.06
C LYS A 77 14.81 8.54 -20.45
N TYR A 78 13.64 8.83 -19.87
CA TYR A 78 12.42 8.08 -20.13
C TYR A 78 11.57 8.63 -21.30
N GLU A 79 11.86 9.81 -21.85
CA GLU A 79 11.09 10.41 -22.94
C GLU A 79 10.99 9.52 -24.17
N ALA A 80 12.10 8.93 -24.61
CA ALA A 80 12.12 8.03 -25.78
C ALA A 80 11.31 6.75 -25.51
N LYS A 81 11.43 6.18 -24.31
CA LYS A 81 10.69 4.98 -23.89
C LYS A 81 9.18 5.25 -23.86
N ILE A 82 8.77 6.39 -23.29
CA ILE A 82 7.36 6.79 -23.23
C ILE A 82 6.82 7.03 -24.64
N SER A 83 7.52 7.80 -25.47
CA SER A 83 7.12 8.10 -26.85
C SER A 83 6.92 6.82 -27.68
N SER A 84 7.83 5.86 -27.57
CA SER A 84 7.71 4.56 -28.24
C SER A 84 6.48 3.75 -27.74
N MET A 85 6.21 3.76 -26.43
CA MET A 85 5.01 3.11 -25.89
C MET A 85 3.71 3.80 -26.35
N GLU A 86 3.72 5.12 -26.51
CA GLU A 86 2.59 5.88 -27.04
C GLU A 86 2.28 5.55 -28.49
N GLU A 87 3.30 5.47 -29.34
CA GLU A 87 3.13 5.06 -30.73
C GLU A 87 2.53 3.65 -30.82
N ARG A 88 3.06 2.72 -30.03
CA ARG A 88 2.52 1.35 -29.92
C ARG A 88 1.08 1.34 -29.43
N TYR A 89 0.74 2.18 -28.44
CA TYR A 89 -0.63 2.33 -27.96
C TYR A 89 -1.56 2.86 -29.05
N LEU A 90 -1.16 3.89 -29.80
CA LEU A 90 -1.97 4.45 -30.88
C LEU A 90 -2.23 3.41 -31.97
N ASN A 91 -1.23 2.63 -32.34
CA ASN A 91 -1.37 1.53 -33.30
C ASN A 91 -2.27 0.42 -32.76
N ALA A 92 -2.07 -0.04 -31.53
CA ALA A 92 -2.91 -1.05 -30.89
C ALA A 92 -4.37 -0.59 -30.75
N LYS A 93 -4.61 0.68 -30.42
CA LYS A 93 -5.94 1.27 -30.31
C LYS A 93 -6.65 1.31 -31.67
N LYS A 94 -5.95 1.72 -32.74
CA LYS A 94 -6.49 1.73 -34.11
C LYS A 94 -6.91 0.33 -34.57
N LEU A 95 -6.16 -0.69 -34.16
CA LEU A 95 -6.41 -2.09 -34.48
C LEU A 95 -7.32 -2.80 -33.47
N SER A 96 -7.87 -2.08 -32.48
CA SER A 96 -8.68 -2.63 -31.39
C SER A 96 -8.06 -3.84 -30.67
N LEU A 97 -6.73 -3.85 -30.52
CA LEU A 97 -6.00 -4.94 -29.87
C LEU A 97 -6.22 -4.93 -28.35
N PRO A 98 -6.28 -6.11 -27.70
CA PRO A 98 -6.43 -6.22 -26.24
C PRO A 98 -5.36 -5.45 -25.44
N ASP A 99 -4.14 -5.36 -25.98
CA ASP A 99 -2.99 -4.74 -25.32
C ASP A 99 -3.06 -3.22 -25.23
N ALA A 100 -3.98 -2.57 -25.97
CA ALA A 100 -4.10 -1.12 -25.98
C ALA A 100 -4.33 -0.54 -24.58
N ARG A 101 -5.13 -1.21 -23.75
CA ARG A 101 -5.37 -0.80 -22.35
C ARG A 101 -4.10 -0.90 -21.50
N ILE A 102 -3.36 -1.99 -21.64
CA ILE A 102 -2.13 -2.24 -20.87
C ILE A 102 -1.08 -1.18 -21.22
N LEU A 103 -0.88 -0.90 -22.51
CA LEU A 103 0.05 0.14 -22.97
C LEU A 103 -0.34 1.53 -22.47
N LYS A 104 -1.63 1.89 -22.53
CA LYS A 104 -2.12 3.16 -22.00
C LYS A 104 -1.84 3.30 -20.51
N ASN A 105 -2.10 2.25 -19.74
CA ASN A 105 -1.83 2.24 -18.29
C ASN A 105 -0.33 2.38 -18.01
N LYS A 106 0.54 1.70 -18.77
CA LYS A 106 2.00 1.86 -18.64
C LYS A 106 2.43 3.30 -18.89
N VAL A 107 2.04 3.89 -20.02
CA VAL A 107 2.36 5.29 -20.36
C VAL A 107 1.92 6.23 -19.23
N TYR A 108 0.70 6.04 -18.73
CA TYR A 108 0.17 6.82 -17.62
C TYR A 108 1.03 6.70 -16.36
N CYS A 109 1.34 5.46 -15.91
CA CYS A 109 2.18 5.24 -14.73
C CYS A 109 3.56 5.88 -14.86
N TYR A 110 4.26 5.67 -15.98
CA TYR A 110 5.58 6.25 -16.19
C TYR A 110 5.55 7.79 -16.09
N ARG A 111 4.58 8.42 -16.77
CA ARG A 111 4.45 9.89 -16.74
C ARG A 111 4.20 10.40 -15.33
N ARG A 112 3.19 9.86 -14.65
CA ARG A 112 2.78 10.36 -13.32
C ARG A 112 3.85 10.11 -12.26
N ILE A 113 4.50 8.95 -12.29
CA ILE A 113 5.59 8.66 -11.34
C ILE A 113 6.78 9.59 -11.57
N LEU A 114 7.16 9.86 -12.81
CA LEU A 114 8.25 10.81 -13.12
C LEU A 114 7.91 12.27 -12.77
N GLU A 115 6.65 12.65 -12.95
CA GLU A 115 6.13 13.98 -12.62
C GLU A 115 6.14 14.23 -11.11
N ASP A 116 5.65 13.28 -10.32
CA ASP A 116 5.50 13.40 -8.87
C ASP A 116 6.72 12.89 -8.06
N MET A 117 7.79 12.43 -8.72
CA MET A 117 8.95 11.80 -8.07
C MET A 117 9.58 12.65 -6.97
N GLU A 118 9.78 13.95 -7.23
CA GLU A 118 10.33 14.90 -6.25
C GLU A 118 9.49 14.95 -4.97
N TYR A 119 8.18 14.88 -5.11
CA TYR A 119 7.26 14.86 -3.98
C TYR A 119 7.35 13.53 -3.22
N PHE A 120 7.37 12.39 -3.90
CA PHE A 120 7.52 11.08 -3.25
C PHE A 120 8.79 10.99 -2.41
N ILE A 121 9.89 11.52 -2.92
CA ILE A 121 11.17 11.57 -2.21
C ILE A 121 11.09 12.47 -0.97
N LYS A 122 10.50 13.67 -1.09
CA LYS A 122 10.31 14.58 0.07
C LYS A 122 9.44 13.94 1.15
N SER A 123 8.34 13.31 0.76
CA SER A 123 7.46 12.59 1.68
C SER A 123 8.16 11.43 2.40
N LEU A 124 9.07 10.72 1.71
CA LEU A 124 9.90 9.69 2.33
C LEU A 124 10.90 10.29 3.34
N GLU A 125 11.45 11.48 3.06
CA GLU A 125 12.35 12.20 3.96
C GLU A 125 11.63 12.67 5.24
N GLU A 126 10.33 12.98 5.17
CA GLU A 126 9.54 13.38 6.34
C GLU A 126 9.32 12.26 7.36
N ILE A 127 9.37 10.98 6.94
CA ILE A 127 9.23 9.86 7.89
C ILE A 127 10.54 9.43 8.54
N LYS A 128 11.69 9.92 8.04
CA LYS A 128 13.03 9.64 8.57
C LYS A 128 13.16 9.82 10.09
N PRO A 129 12.59 10.86 10.74
CA PRO A 129 12.70 11.01 12.20
C PRO A 129 12.08 9.87 13.01
N PHE A 130 11.18 9.08 12.40
CA PHE A 130 10.46 7.99 13.06
C PHE A 130 11.04 6.60 12.73
N THR A 131 11.68 6.45 11.57
CA THR A 131 12.18 5.15 11.05
C THR A 131 13.70 5.07 10.96
N GLY A 132 14.41 6.20 11.08
CA GLY A 132 15.86 6.29 10.89
C GLY A 132 16.29 6.33 9.42
N GLU A 133 17.61 6.45 9.19
CA GLU A 133 18.21 6.68 7.87
C GLU A 133 17.96 5.57 6.84
N LYS A 134 17.75 4.33 7.29
CA LYS A 134 17.53 3.17 6.38
C LYS A 134 16.36 3.37 5.43
N VAL A 135 15.39 4.22 5.80
CA VAL A 135 14.24 4.52 4.94
C VAL A 135 14.63 5.26 3.65
N LEU A 136 15.74 5.97 3.64
CA LEU A 136 16.22 6.71 2.47
C LEU A 136 16.98 5.82 1.47
N ASP A 137 17.39 4.61 1.89
CA ASP A 137 18.01 3.63 1.00
C ASP A 137 16.91 2.86 0.25
N ILE A 138 16.42 3.48 -0.82
CA ILE A 138 15.34 2.96 -1.66
C ILE A 138 15.80 1.67 -2.33
N LYS A 139 14.94 0.65 -2.24
CA LYS A 139 15.13 -0.66 -2.90
C LYS A 139 14.05 -0.88 -3.96
N THR A 140 14.28 -1.89 -4.79
CA THR A 140 13.39 -2.31 -5.88
C THR A 140 12.91 -3.74 -5.71
N ASP A 141 12.89 -4.24 -4.47
CA ASP A 141 12.35 -5.56 -4.19
C ASP A 141 10.85 -5.59 -4.51
N LYS A 142 10.47 -6.47 -5.43
CA LYS A 142 9.12 -6.50 -5.96
C LYS A 142 8.09 -6.87 -4.89
N LEU A 143 8.41 -7.81 -4.00
CA LEU A 143 7.51 -8.25 -2.94
C LEU A 143 7.25 -7.11 -1.93
N ALA A 144 8.31 -6.42 -1.51
CA ALA A 144 8.23 -5.25 -0.65
C ALA A 144 7.48 -4.09 -1.31
N ALA A 145 7.66 -3.85 -2.61
CA ALA A 145 6.90 -2.85 -3.35
C ALA A 145 5.40 -3.16 -3.37
N TYR A 146 5.01 -4.43 -3.58
CA TYR A 146 3.62 -4.87 -3.55
C TYR A 146 2.99 -4.74 -2.17
N LEU A 147 3.72 -5.11 -1.12
CA LEU A 147 3.25 -4.96 0.26
C LEU A 147 3.09 -3.48 0.64
N SER A 148 4.07 -2.64 0.29
CA SER A 148 4.03 -1.21 0.58
C SER A 148 2.88 -0.51 -0.15
N LEU A 149 2.71 -0.73 -1.45
CA LEU A 149 1.61 -0.12 -2.21
C LEU A 149 0.23 -0.60 -1.69
N LEU A 150 0.09 -1.91 -1.39
CA LEU A 150 -1.15 -2.45 -0.83
C LEU A 150 -1.47 -1.89 0.55
N SER A 151 -0.45 -1.66 1.38
CA SER A 151 -0.65 -1.10 2.72
C SER A 151 -1.31 0.28 2.67
N HIS A 152 -1.01 1.09 1.65
CA HIS A 152 -1.72 2.35 1.42
C HIS A 152 -3.21 2.10 1.22
N VAL A 153 -3.59 1.22 0.28
CA VAL A 153 -5.00 0.94 -0.05
C VAL A 153 -5.75 0.36 1.15
N TYR A 154 -5.08 -0.47 1.93
CA TYR A 154 -5.63 -1.02 3.16
C TYR A 154 -5.87 0.08 4.21
N LEU A 155 -4.87 0.90 4.50
CA LEU A 155 -4.93 1.91 5.57
C LEU A 155 -5.70 3.19 5.18
N ILE A 156 -5.80 3.53 3.89
CA ILE A 156 -6.59 4.67 3.43
C ILE A 156 -8.10 4.44 3.65
N SER A 157 -8.54 3.20 3.88
CA SER A 157 -9.93 2.86 4.21
C SER A 157 -10.44 3.50 5.51
N TYR A 158 -9.53 3.96 6.39
CA TYR A 158 -9.86 4.82 7.53
C TYR A 158 -10.26 6.25 7.11
N ASN A 159 -9.82 6.74 5.95
CA ASN A 159 -10.07 8.11 5.49
C ASN A 159 -11.22 8.23 4.50
N TYR A 160 -11.18 7.37 3.50
CA TYR A 160 -12.06 7.36 2.34
C TYR A 160 -12.31 5.90 1.98
N PRO A 161 -13.46 5.54 1.42
CA PRO A 161 -13.74 4.15 1.09
C PRO A 161 -13.14 3.77 -0.28
N PRO A 162 -11.96 3.11 -0.39
CA PRO A 162 -11.42 2.66 -1.68
C PRO A 162 -12.28 1.54 -2.28
N GLN A 163 -12.18 1.33 -3.59
CA GLN A 163 -12.81 0.22 -4.32
C GLN A 163 -11.75 -0.81 -4.78
N PRO A 164 -11.06 -1.51 -3.87
CA PRO A 164 -9.87 -2.30 -4.20
C PRO A 164 -10.11 -3.43 -5.18
N PHE A 165 -11.34 -3.96 -5.20
CA PHE A 165 -11.72 -5.13 -5.99
C PHE A 165 -12.24 -4.79 -7.39
N PHE A 166 -12.23 -3.52 -7.80
CA PHE A 166 -12.59 -3.17 -9.17
C PHE A 166 -11.59 -3.81 -10.16
N PRO A 167 -12.00 -4.32 -11.33
CA PRO A 167 -13.35 -4.35 -11.89
C PRO A 167 -14.19 -5.57 -11.47
N TYR A 168 -13.71 -6.44 -10.57
CA TYR A 168 -14.45 -7.61 -10.12
C TYR A 168 -15.65 -7.26 -9.24
N SER A 169 -15.54 -6.16 -8.48
CA SER A 169 -16.63 -5.59 -7.69
C SER A 169 -16.42 -4.09 -7.52
N ALA A 170 -17.51 -3.31 -7.56
CA ALA A 170 -17.50 -1.87 -7.29
C ALA A 170 -17.78 -1.54 -5.80
N ILE A 171 -17.80 -2.55 -4.93
CA ILE A 171 -18.05 -2.37 -3.50
C ILE A 171 -16.81 -1.76 -2.85
N ALA A 172 -17.04 -0.73 -2.06
CA ALA A 172 -15.98 -0.03 -1.35
C ALA A 172 -15.71 -0.66 0.02
N CYS A 173 -14.45 -0.58 0.45
CA CYS A 173 -13.96 -1.03 1.75
C CYS A 173 -13.91 0.14 2.72
N GLN A 174 -14.42 -0.01 3.96
CA GLN A 174 -14.39 1.06 4.96
C GLN A 174 -14.46 0.52 6.40
N HIS A 175 -13.76 1.15 7.33
CA HIS A 175 -13.89 0.91 8.78
C HIS A 175 -15.19 1.53 9.34
N ILE A 176 -16.35 0.95 9.02
CA ILE A 176 -17.66 1.49 9.44
C ILE A 176 -17.77 1.56 10.97
N GLU A 177 -17.31 0.54 11.70
CA GLU A 177 -17.38 0.52 13.16
C GLU A 177 -16.50 1.60 13.81
N PHE A 178 -15.36 1.94 13.21
CA PHE A 178 -14.54 3.08 13.64
C PHE A 178 -15.32 4.39 13.51
N TRP A 179 -15.99 4.60 12.38
CA TRP A 179 -16.75 5.82 12.12
C TRP A 179 -18.00 5.99 13.00
N LYS A 180 -18.47 4.92 13.65
CA LYS A 180 -19.51 5.03 14.69
C LYS A 180 -18.98 5.59 16.02
N LYS A 181 -17.67 5.52 16.25
CA LYS A 181 -17.01 5.92 17.50
C LYS A 181 -16.38 7.32 17.43
N VAL A 182 -16.16 7.84 16.22
CA VAL A 182 -15.33 9.03 15.97
C VAL A 182 -16.07 10.06 15.12
N ASN A 183 -15.93 11.34 15.47
CA ASN A 183 -16.40 12.43 14.63
C ASN A 183 -15.51 12.59 13.39
N TYR A 184 -16.14 12.65 12.21
CA TYR A 184 -15.46 12.78 10.93
C TYR A 184 -14.56 14.02 10.83
N PHE A 185 -15.07 15.18 11.25
CA PHE A 185 -14.32 16.43 11.14
C PHE A 185 -13.14 16.47 12.08
N ASP A 186 -13.31 16.01 13.32
CA ASP A 186 -12.20 15.98 14.30
C ASP A 186 -11.07 15.06 13.82
N PHE A 187 -11.42 13.87 13.30
CA PHE A 187 -10.43 12.99 12.67
C PHE A 187 -9.75 13.65 11.47
N LYS A 188 -10.51 14.32 10.60
CA LYS A 188 -9.94 15.01 9.43
C LYS A 188 -9.01 16.13 9.84
N LEU A 189 -9.35 16.91 10.86
CA LEU A 189 -8.51 18.00 11.36
C LEU A 189 -7.15 17.50 11.81
N ILE A 190 -7.09 16.37 12.53
CA ILE A 190 -5.82 15.73 12.90
C ILE A 190 -4.95 15.53 11.65
N PHE A 191 -5.48 14.91 10.59
CA PHE A 191 -4.67 14.52 9.42
C PHE A 191 -4.78 15.45 8.20
N SER A 192 -5.25 16.68 8.39
CA SER A 192 -5.44 17.65 7.29
C SER A 192 -4.19 18.48 6.99
N GLY A 193 -3.19 18.42 7.87
CA GLY A 193 -2.05 19.34 7.89
C GLY A 193 -2.30 20.63 8.68
N GLU A 194 -3.53 20.87 9.16
CA GLU A 194 -3.83 22.03 10.02
C GLU A 194 -3.29 21.84 11.45
N ASP A 195 -3.37 20.62 12.00
CA ASP A 195 -2.82 20.27 13.32
C ASP A 195 -1.60 19.35 13.19
N MET A 196 -0.48 19.93 12.76
CA MET A 196 0.78 19.19 12.58
C MET A 196 1.32 18.61 13.90
N ASP A 197 1.01 19.23 15.04
CA ASP A 197 1.45 18.76 16.36
C ASP A 197 0.73 17.47 16.74
N ARG A 198 -0.61 17.43 16.63
CA ARG A 198 -1.36 16.19 16.84
C ARG A 198 -0.96 15.11 15.85
N THR A 199 -0.79 15.45 14.58
CA THR A 199 -0.34 14.45 13.59
C THR A 199 1.02 13.85 13.99
N THR A 200 1.96 14.70 14.40
CA THR A 200 3.29 14.28 14.82
C THR A 200 3.23 13.43 16.10
N GLN A 201 2.37 13.80 17.06
CA GLN A 201 2.12 13.00 18.26
C GLN A 201 1.57 11.62 17.89
N PHE A 202 0.59 11.54 16.99
CA PHE A 202 0.05 10.26 16.52
C PHE A 202 1.17 9.39 15.93
N ARG A 203 1.97 9.94 15.01
CA ARG A 203 3.10 9.23 14.38
C ARG A 203 4.10 8.72 15.40
N LYS A 204 4.44 9.51 16.44
CA LYS A 204 5.30 9.06 17.55
C LYS A 204 4.67 7.93 18.35
N SER A 205 3.42 8.13 18.79
CA SER A 205 2.69 7.15 19.60
C SER A 205 2.55 5.81 18.87
N ILE A 206 2.07 5.82 17.63
CA ILE A 206 1.85 4.57 16.89
C ILE A 206 3.17 3.90 16.51
N SER A 207 4.20 4.63 16.08
CA SER A 207 5.48 4.02 15.68
C SER A 207 6.24 3.37 16.85
N GLN A 208 6.04 3.88 18.07
CA GLN A 208 6.66 3.38 19.30
C GLN A 208 5.77 2.38 20.05
N ASN A 209 4.52 2.19 19.62
CA ASN A 209 3.58 1.27 20.26
C ASN A 209 4.00 -0.19 20.06
N LYS A 210 4.59 -0.79 21.10
CA LYS A 210 5.04 -2.19 21.08
C LYS A 210 3.90 -3.19 20.85
N LYS A 211 2.67 -2.87 21.25
CA LYS A 211 1.51 -3.73 21.03
C LYS A 211 1.11 -3.73 19.56
N ALA A 212 1.05 -2.55 18.93
CA ALA A 212 0.69 -2.41 17.52
C ALA A 212 1.64 -3.19 16.59
N TRP A 213 2.93 -3.24 16.93
CA TRP A 213 3.97 -3.87 16.12
C TRP A 213 4.50 -5.20 16.69
N SER A 214 3.75 -5.83 17.59
CA SER A 214 4.16 -7.12 18.17
C SER A 214 4.23 -8.19 17.08
N LYS A 215 5.37 -8.91 17.02
CA LYS A 215 5.50 -10.13 16.21
C LYS A 215 4.91 -11.37 16.92
N GLU A 216 4.60 -11.23 18.20
CA GLU A 216 4.01 -12.28 19.02
C GLU A 216 2.48 -12.16 18.95
N VAL A 217 1.88 -13.08 18.20
CA VAL A 217 0.43 -13.28 18.16
C VAL A 217 0.14 -14.58 18.90
N ASP A 218 -0.60 -14.49 20.00
CA ASP A 218 -0.95 -15.65 20.83
C ASP A 218 -1.83 -16.62 20.04
N PRO A 219 -1.40 -17.87 19.77
CA PRO A 219 -2.23 -18.85 19.06
C PRO A 219 -3.53 -19.20 19.77
N ASN A 220 -3.62 -19.03 21.10
CA ASN A 220 -4.80 -19.40 21.88
C ASN A 220 -6.03 -18.54 21.60
N ILE A 221 -5.87 -17.41 20.90
CA ILE A 221 -6.99 -16.59 20.42
C ILE A 221 -7.80 -17.29 19.33
N GLU A 222 -7.21 -18.28 18.65
CA GLU A 222 -7.84 -18.99 17.55
C GLU A 222 -8.58 -20.24 18.05
N GLU A 223 -9.86 -20.34 17.71
CA GLU A 223 -10.72 -21.44 18.14
C GLU A 223 -10.53 -22.69 17.27
N ASP A 224 -10.25 -22.53 15.97
CA ASP A 224 -10.03 -23.65 15.06
C ASP A 224 -8.69 -24.34 15.37
N PRO A 225 -8.68 -25.63 15.75
CA PRO A 225 -7.46 -26.34 16.16
C PRO A 225 -6.45 -26.47 15.03
N THR A 226 -6.90 -26.50 13.77
CA THR A 226 -6.02 -26.57 12.59
C THR A 226 -5.33 -25.23 12.37
N ILE A 227 -6.06 -24.13 12.47
CA ILE A 227 -5.51 -22.78 12.34
C ILE A 227 -4.55 -22.49 13.50
N ARG A 228 -4.96 -22.80 14.73
CA ARG A 228 -4.13 -22.67 15.94
C ARG A 228 -2.80 -23.40 15.78
N LYS A 229 -2.82 -24.67 15.36
CA LYS A 229 -1.60 -25.46 15.13
C LYS A 229 -0.66 -24.77 14.12
N ARG A 230 -1.19 -24.23 13.02
CA ARG A 230 -0.37 -23.49 12.03
C ARG A 230 0.22 -22.21 12.62
N MET A 231 -0.52 -21.52 13.50
CA MET A 231 0.00 -20.34 14.21
C MET A 231 1.12 -20.72 15.18
N GLU A 232 0.96 -21.81 15.95
CA GLU A 232 1.98 -22.35 16.86
C GLU A 232 3.28 -22.71 16.11
N GLU A 233 3.18 -23.41 14.97
CA GLU A 233 4.32 -23.80 14.13
C GLU A 233 5.12 -22.60 13.60
N ASN A 234 4.47 -21.44 13.47
CA ASN A 234 5.07 -20.21 13.00
C ASN A 234 5.36 -19.21 14.12
N PHE A 235 5.11 -19.55 15.39
CA PHE A 235 5.32 -18.65 16.52
C PHE A 235 6.80 -18.21 16.61
N GLY A 236 7.02 -16.91 16.86
CA GLY A 236 8.36 -16.31 16.91
C GLY A 236 9.10 -16.15 15.57
N ARG A 237 8.57 -16.68 14.46
CA ARG A 237 9.14 -16.45 13.11
C ARG A 237 8.77 -15.06 12.58
N PRO A 238 9.54 -14.49 11.64
CA PRO A 238 9.10 -13.28 10.92
C PRO A 238 7.75 -13.48 10.22
N PHE A 239 6.98 -12.40 10.03
CA PHE A 239 5.75 -12.47 9.24
C PHE A 239 6.05 -12.81 7.79
N ASN A 240 5.27 -13.72 7.20
CA ASN A 240 5.42 -14.07 5.80
C ASN A 240 4.87 -12.91 4.95
N PRO A 241 5.67 -12.24 4.10
CA PRO A 241 5.15 -11.11 3.33
C PRO A 241 4.02 -11.49 2.36
N TYR A 242 4.04 -12.72 1.81
CA TYR A 242 2.92 -13.21 0.99
C TYR A 242 1.65 -13.43 1.84
N GLY A 243 1.83 -13.92 3.07
CA GLY A 243 0.75 -14.07 4.06
C GLY A 243 0.18 -12.71 4.45
N MET A 244 1.03 -11.69 4.61
CA MET A 244 0.64 -10.33 4.95
C MET A 244 -0.17 -9.68 3.83
N ILE A 245 0.29 -9.82 2.58
CA ILE A 245 -0.46 -9.38 1.41
C ILE A 245 -1.83 -10.04 1.35
N LYS A 246 -1.89 -11.37 1.51
CA LYS A 246 -3.15 -12.11 1.52
C LYS A 246 -4.07 -11.61 2.65
N ALA A 247 -3.55 -11.47 3.86
CA ALA A 247 -4.27 -10.97 5.03
C ALA A 247 -4.87 -9.57 4.78
N MET A 248 -4.11 -8.64 4.20
CA MET A 248 -4.61 -7.30 3.88
C MET A 248 -5.75 -7.33 2.86
N ILE A 249 -5.65 -8.17 1.83
CA ILE A 249 -6.73 -8.30 0.82
C ILE A 249 -7.98 -8.95 1.44
N GLU A 250 -7.81 -9.95 2.31
CA GLU A 250 -8.90 -10.58 3.06
C GLU A 250 -9.60 -9.55 3.99
N ARG A 251 -8.82 -8.79 4.76
CA ARG A 251 -9.35 -7.71 5.61
C ARG A 251 -10.07 -6.64 4.81
N CYS A 252 -9.54 -6.21 3.66
CA CYS A 252 -10.27 -5.31 2.74
C CYS A 252 -11.61 -5.90 2.28
N GLY A 253 -11.71 -7.22 2.12
CA GLY A 253 -12.96 -7.90 1.79
C GLY A 253 -13.95 -7.92 2.95
N GLU A 254 -13.47 -8.19 4.16
CA GLU A 254 -14.26 -8.15 5.40
C GLU A 254 -14.79 -6.75 5.70
N LEU A 255 -14.04 -5.71 5.34
CA LEU A 255 -14.42 -4.29 5.46
C LEU A 255 -15.29 -3.79 4.30
N ALA A 256 -15.66 -4.65 3.34
CA ALA A 256 -16.46 -4.31 2.16
C ALA A 256 -17.83 -5.02 2.21
N PRO A 257 -18.85 -4.45 2.85
CA PRO A 257 -20.15 -5.10 3.03
C PRO A 257 -20.77 -5.55 1.71
N GLY A 258 -21.12 -6.84 1.62
CA GLY A 258 -21.77 -7.41 0.43
C GLY A 258 -20.81 -7.82 -0.69
N ILE A 259 -19.49 -7.72 -0.50
CA ILE A 259 -18.57 -8.26 -1.49
C ILE A 259 -18.68 -9.77 -1.62
N ASN A 260 -18.73 -10.26 -2.86
CA ASN A 260 -18.63 -11.69 -3.11
C ASN A 260 -17.21 -12.17 -2.79
N TYR A 261 -17.10 -13.19 -1.94
CA TYR A 261 -15.83 -13.83 -1.59
C TYR A 261 -15.02 -14.29 -2.81
N GLU A 262 -15.66 -14.65 -3.92
CA GLU A 262 -14.99 -15.00 -5.18
C GLU A 262 -14.17 -13.83 -5.75
N ALA A 263 -14.66 -12.59 -5.61
CA ALA A 263 -13.91 -11.40 -6.04
C ALA A 263 -12.65 -11.23 -5.18
N VAL A 264 -12.76 -11.43 -3.87
CA VAL A 264 -11.63 -11.39 -2.93
C VAL A 264 -10.60 -12.47 -3.29
N GLN A 265 -11.06 -13.72 -3.45
CA GLN A 265 -10.20 -14.86 -3.80
C GLN A 265 -9.52 -14.70 -5.17
N ARG A 266 -10.25 -14.19 -6.17
CA ARG A 266 -9.68 -13.91 -7.48
C ARG A 266 -8.60 -12.84 -7.39
N THR A 267 -8.86 -11.74 -6.67
CA THR A 267 -7.85 -10.70 -6.44
C THR A 267 -6.62 -11.26 -5.74
N ILE A 268 -6.77 -12.07 -4.68
CA ILE A 268 -5.62 -12.71 -3.99
C ILE A 268 -4.80 -13.54 -4.97
N ARG A 269 -5.44 -14.41 -5.75
CA ARG A 269 -4.75 -15.26 -6.74
C ARG A 269 -4.00 -14.42 -7.76
N ASP A 270 -4.66 -13.43 -8.37
CA ASP A 270 -4.05 -12.57 -9.39
C ASP A 270 -2.87 -11.78 -8.81
N TYR A 271 -3.03 -11.23 -7.61
CA TYR A 271 -1.99 -10.43 -6.94
C TYR A 271 -0.76 -11.28 -6.59
N LEU A 272 -0.96 -12.47 -6.02
CA LEU A 272 0.13 -13.42 -5.70
C LEU A 272 0.77 -14.03 -6.97
N TRP A 273 -0.02 -14.27 -8.03
CA TRP A 273 0.50 -14.73 -9.32
C TRP A 273 1.42 -13.73 -9.99
N ASN A 274 1.12 -12.43 -9.89
CA ASN A 274 2.00 -11.38 -10.39
C ASN A 274 3.34 -11.30 -9.63
N LEU A 275 3.38 -11.80 -8.40
CA LEU A 275 4.59 -11.99 -7.60
C LEU A 275 5.30 -13.33 -7.84
N GLY A 276 4.76 -14.19 -8.70
CA GLY A 276 5.32 -15.52 -8.98
C GLY A 276 4.95 -16.59 -7.95
N CYS A 277 4.15 -16.26 -6.94
CA CYS A 277 3.67 -17.23 -5.95
C CYS A 277 2.48 -18.01 -6.51
N ARG A 278 2.71 -19.26 -6.90
CA ARG A 278 1.69 -20.18 -7.44
C ARG A 278 1.09 -21.11 -6.37
N GLN A 279 1.65 -21.11 -5.17
CA GLN A 279 1.28 -22.02 -4.08
C GLN A 279 0.19 -21.43 -3.19
N ILE A 280 -0.47 -22.29 -2.41
CA ILE A 280 -1.40 -21.85 -1.37
C ILE A 280 -0.58 -21.17 -0.26
N VAL A 281 -0.99 -19.95 0.08
CA VAL A 281 -0.39 -19.17 1.17
C VAL A 281 -1.40 -19.10 2.31
N HIS A 282 -0.97 -19.48 3.51
CA HIS A 282 -1.73 -19.24 4.73
C HIS A 282 -1.38 -17.86 5.30
N SER A 283 -2.36 -17.18 5.87
CA SER A 283 -2.27 -15.80 6.38
C SER A 283 -2.83 -15.68 7.80
N ASP A 284 -2.96 -16.80 8.51
CA ASP A 284 -3.71 -16.90 9.76
C ASP A 284 -3.15 -15.93 10.83
N ARG A 285 -1.83 -15.97 11.02
CA ARG A 285 -1.13 -15.13 12.00
C ARG A 285 -1.05 -13.67 11.55
N GLU A 286 -0.79 -13.44 10.27
CA GLU A 286 -0.74 -12.10 9.69
C GLU A 286 -2.10 -11.39 9.76
N ARG A 287 -3.22 -12.12 9.61
CA ARG A 287 -4.58 -11.59 9.77
C ARG A 287 -4.83 -11.12 11.20
N TRP A 288 -4.47 -11.92 12.20
CA TRP A 288 -4.60 -11.53 13.61
C TRP A 288 -3.68 -10.34 13.97
N PHE A 289 -2.47 -10.30 13.43
CA PHE A 289 -1.60 -9.13 13.54
C PHE A 289 -2.27 -7.86 12.99
N LEU A 290 -2.89 -7.93 11.81
CA LEU A 290 -3.59 -6.78 11.22
C LEU A 290 -4.78 -6.33 12.06
N ILE A 291 -5.58 -7.24 12.61
CA ILE A 291 -6.69 -6.91 13.51
C ILE A 291 -6.18 -6.18 14.77
N ASN A 292 -5.08 -6.66 15.35
CA ASN A 292 -4.47 -5.99 16.49
C ASN A 292 -3.91 -4.60 16.12
N LEU A 293 -3.27 -4.47 14.96
CA LEU A 293 -2.79 -3.19 14.45
C LEU A 293 -3.95 -2.20 14.25
N GLU A 294 -5.07 -2.64 13.65
CA GLU A 294 -6.29 -1.84 13.50
C GLU A 294 -6.80 -1.35 14.86
N ASN A 295 -6.91 -2.25 15.84
CA ASN A 295 -7.38 -1.90 17.19
C ASN A 295 -6.49 -0.86 17.87
N GLU A 296 -5.16 -1.01 17.77
CA GLU A 296 -4.22 -0.07 18.37
C GLU A 296 -4.19 1.28 17.63
N ILE A 297 -4.38 1.28 16.31
CA ILE A 297 -4.59 2.51 15.52
C ILE A 297 -5.86 3.22 16.00
N GLU A 298 -6.99 2.52 16.06
CA GLU A 298 -8.28 3.09 16.49
C GLU A 298 -8.17 3.67 17.90
N LYS A 299 -7.59 2.90 18.82
CA LYS A 299 -7.37 3.32 20.20
C LYS A 299 -6.52 4.59 20.28
N THR A 300 -5.39 4.61 19.57
CA THR A 300 -4.49 5.77 19.56
C THR A 300 -5.21 7.01 19.01
N ILE A 301 -6.02 6.87 17.97
CA ILE A 301 -6.81 7.98 17.43
C ILE A 301 -7.85 8.45 18.44
N ILE A 302 -8.63 7.53 19.03
CA ILE A 302 -9.70 7.87 19.99
C ILE A 302 -9.14 8.56 21.22
N GLU A 303 -7.96 8.17 21.72
CA GLU A 303 -7.30 8.82 22.85
C GLU A 303 -6.82 10.25 22.53
N MET A 304 -6.74 10.63 21.26
CA MET A 304 -6.29 11.94 20.78
C MET A 304 -7.42 12.89 20.36
N LEU A 305 -8.64 12.39 20.27
CA LEU A 305 -9.85 13.14 19.93
C LEU A 305 -10.51 13.70 21.20
#